data_AF-A0A6J6G854-F1
#
_entry.id   AF-A0A6J6G854-F1
#
_cell.length_a   1.000
_cell.length_b   1.000
_cell.length_c   1.000
_cell.angle_alpha   90.00
_cell.angle_beta   90.00
_cell.angle_gamma   90.00
#
_symmetry.space_group_name_H-M   'P 1'
#
loop_
_entity.id
_entity.type
_entity.pdbx_description
1 polymer ?
#
loop_
_entity_poly.entity_id
_entity_poly.type
_entity_poly.pdbx_seq_one_letter_code
_entity_poly.pdbx_strand_id
1 'polypeptide(L)'
;MSENYDSALTYNSYLAVDELLALQKPLSDGPEHDEMLFIIIHQTYELWFKQLIHEFKQAQKALESGETHYSLSILGRIRTILKVCVAQIDILETMTPLQFNAFRSYLSSSSGFQSAQFRMVEALLGRRDSKMASHLPPDVAEQIKALTKQNSIWDSTLEFLTKRGHQVPSEILNRDKSTAYLANEKVQDVLLKVHQSDPQTAMICERLVDIDEGMQEWRYRHVKMVERTIGKKMGTGGSSGVDYLSSTLFKPVFADLWEIRSRF
;
A
#
# COMPACT_ATOMS: atom_id res chain seq x y z
N MET A 1 -29.50 -20.06 -40.42
CA MET A 1 -29.08 -18.66 -40.61
C MET A 1 -28.38 -18.21 -39.35
N SER A 2 -27.11 -17.86 -39.52
CA SER A 2 -26.17 -17.18 -38.60
C SER A 2 -26.18 -17.57 -37.12
N GLU A 3 -25.24 -18.44 -36.78
CA GLU A 3 -24.62 -18.52 -35.46
C GLU A 3 -24.03 -17.15 -35.09
N ASN A 4 -24.39 -16.63 -33.91
CA ASN A 4 -23.76 -15.46 -33.31
C ASN A 4 -22.30 -15.81 -32.98
N TYR A 5 -21.38 -15.38 -33.83
CA TYR A 5 -19.98 -15.28 -33.43
C TYR A 5 -19.88 -14.17 -32.39
N ASP A 6 -19.69 -14.54 -31.11
CA ASP A 6 -19.09 -13.64 -30.13
C ASP A 6 -17.87 -13.00 -30.80
N SER A 7 -17.80 -11.67 -30.85
CA SER A 7 -16.67 -10.99 -31.45
C SER A 7 -15.38 -11.52 -30.81
N ALA A 8 -14.46 -12.04 -31.63
CA ALA A 8 -13.25 -12.68 -31.14
C ALA A 8 -12.55 -11.76 -30.13
N LEU A 9 -12.27 -12.29 -28.93
CA LEU A 9 -11.69 -11.53 -27.83
C LEU A 9 -10.35 -10.92 -28.28
N THR A 10 -10.35 -9.61 -28.49
CA THR A 10 -9.16 -8.84 -28.92
C THR A 10 -8.43 -8.26 -27.70
N TYR A 11 -7.19 -7.83 -27.90
CA TYR A 11 -6.42 -7.10 -26.88
C TYR A 11 -7.19 -5.88 -26.34
N ASN A 12 -7.74 -5.06 -27.23
CA ASN A 12 -8.46 -3.84 -26.84
C ASN A 12 -9.76 -4.14 -26.08
N SER A 13 -10.53 -5.13 -26.52
CA SER A 13 -11.77 -5.52 -25.85
C SER A 13 -11.54 -6.22 -24.51
N TYR A 14 -10.46 -7.00 -24.38
CA TYR A 14 -10.14 -7.70 -23.13
C TYR A 14 -9.66 -6.74 -22.03
N LEU A 15 -8.81 -5.78 -22.39
CA LEU A 15 -8.23 -4.83 -21.43
C LEU A 15 -9.02 -3.52 -21.31
N ALA A 16 -10.12 -3.38 -22.07
CA ALA A 16 -10.91 -2.15 -22.14
C ALA A 16 -10.05 -0.91 -22.46
N VAL A 17 -9.13 -1.04 -23.42
CA VAL A 17 -8.10 -0.02 -23.70
C VAL A 17 -8.71 1.31 -24.12
N ASP A 18 -9.73 1.29 -24.97
CA ASP A 18 -10.38 2.52 -25.44
C ASP A 18 -11.05 3.29 -24.29
N GLU A 19 -11.64 2.57 -23.34
CA GLU A 19 -12.24 3.14 -22.13
C GLU A 19 -11.17 3.70 -21.20
N LEU A 20 -10.09 2.94 -20.97
CA LEU A 20 -8.96 3.33 -20.13
C LEU A 20 -8.27 4.61 -20.66
N LEU A 21 -8.05 4.70 -21.97
CA LEU A 21 -7.40 5.84 -22.64
C LEU A 21 -8.33 7.06 -22.81
N ALA A 22 -9.61 6.94 -22.46
CA ALA A 22 -10.56 8.05 -22.44
C ALA A 22 -10.70 8.70 -21.05
N LEU A 23 -10.05 8.15 -20.01
CA LEU A 23 -10.16 8.64 -18.63
C LEU A 23 -9.29 9.86 -18.33
N GLN A 24 -8.30 10.18 -19.17
CA GLN A 24 -7.39 11.30 -18.92
C GLN A 24 -8.03 12.61 -19.40
N LYS A 25 -8.58 13.39 -18.47
CA LYS A 25 -9.30 14.64 -18.76
C LYS A 25 -8.67 15.82 -18.01
N PRO A 26 -7.66 16.48 -18.59
CA PRO A 26 -7.12 17.74 -18.06
C PRO A 26 -8.22 18.79 -17.87
N LEU A 27 -8.12 19.61 -16.83
CA LEU A 27 -8.99 20.76 -16.58
C LEU A 27 -8.41 22.07 -17.09
N SER A 28 -7.10 22.13 -17.36
CA SER A 28 -6.47 23.24 -18.03
C SER A 28 -6.77 23.23 -19.54
N ASP A 29 -7.00 24.41 -20.11
CA ASP A 29 -7.26 24.61 -21.54
C ASP A 29 -5.95 24.93 -22.33
N GLY A 30 -4.79 24.88 -21.66
CA GLY A 30 -3.45 25.18 -22.18
C GLY A 30 -2.91 26.55 -21.72
N PRO A 31 -1.57 26.73 -21.58
CA PRO A 31 -0.45 25.91 -22.07
C PRO A 31 0.09 24.84 -21.08
N GLU A 32 -0.68 24.43 -20.08
CA GLU A 32 -0.25 23.55 -18.98
C GLU A 32 -0.05 22.08 -19.41
N HIS A 33 0.99 21.83 -20.19
CA HIS A 33 1.37 20.51 -20.73
C HIS A 33 1.42 19.38 -19.69
N ASP A 34 1.89 19.69 -18.48
CA ASP A 34 2.25 18.72 -17.44
C ASP A 34 1.05 18.14 -16.66
N GLU A 35 -0.18 18.64 -16.85
CA GLU A 35 -1.37 18.10 -16.19
C GLU A 35 -1.65 16.65 -16.62
N MET A 36 -1.39 16.30 -17.89
CA MET A 36 -1.53 14.92 -18.38
C MET A 36 -0.64 13.95 -17.62
N LEU A 37 0.62 14.32 -17.37
CA LEU A 37 1.55 13.53 -16.55
C LEU A 37 1.00 13.36 -15.13
N PHE A 38 0.49 14.44 -14.53
CA PHE A 38 -0.11 14.40 -13.20
C PHE A 38 -1.30 13.42 -13.14
N ILE A 39 -2.16 13.38 -14.16
CA ILE A 39 -3.28 12.44 -14.21
C ILE A 39 -2.81 11.01 -14.38
N ILE A 40 -1.95 10.74 -15.38
CA ILE A 40 -1.47 9.39 -15.70
C ILE A 40 -0.79 8.76 -14.49
N ILE A 41 0.11 9.48 -13.80
CA ILE A 41 0.85 8.91 -12.67
C ILE A 41 -0.06 8.51 -11.51
N HIS A 42 -1.12 9.28 -11.24
CA HIS A 42 -2.07 8.93 -10.18
C HIS A 42 -2.99 7.77 -10.60
N GLN A 43 -3.39 7.71 -11.88
CA GLN A 43 -4.16 6.58 -12.39
C GLN A 43 -3.35 5.28 -12.36
N THR A 44 -2.05 5.31 -12.68
CA THR A 44 -1.19 4.13 -12.57
C THR A 44 -1.03 3.69 -11.11
N TYR A 45 -0.90 4.63 -10.16
CA TYR A 45 -0.94 4.28 -8.73
C TYR A 45 -2.23 3.57 -8.34
N GLU A 46 -3.39 4.08 -8.74
CA GLU A 46 -4.67 3.45 -8.40
C GLU A 46 -4.84 2.05 -9.01
N LEU A 47 -4.28 1.80 -10.20
CA LEU A 47 -4.21 0.44 -10.77
C LEU A 47 -3.28 -0.48 -9.97
N TRP A 48 -2.12 0.01 -9.55
CA TRP A 48 -1.21 -0.77 -8.69
C TRP A 48 -1.78 -0.99 -7.29
N PHE A 49 -2.50 -0.04 -6.71
CA PHE A 49 -3.19 -0.22 -5.44
C PHE A 49 -4.29 -1.28 -5.53
N LYS A 50 -5.05 -1.29 -6.64
CA LYS A 50 -6.02 -2.36 -6.92
C LYS A 50 -5.35 -3.73 -6.95
N GLN A 51 -4.21 -3.84 -7.64
CA GLN A 51 -3.44 -5.08 -7.68
C GLN A 51 -2.89 -5.45 -6.30
N LEU A 52 -2.32 -4.50 -5.54
CA LEU A 52 -1.82 -4.74 -4.19
C LEU A 52 -2.92 -5.26 -3.27
N ILE A 53 -4.12 -4.67 -3.30
CA ILE A 53 -5.27 -5.14 -2.50
C ILE A 53 -5.62 -6.58 -2.86
N HIS A 54 -5.63 -6.92 -4.14
CA HIS A 54 -5.88 -8.29 -4.61
C HIS A 54 -4.82 -9.27 -4.08
N GLU A 55 -3.54 -8.92 -4.21
CA GLU A 55 -2.43 -9.77 -3.77
C GLU A 55 -2.37 -9.90 -2.25
N PHE A 56 -2.59 -8.82 -1.49
CA PHE A 56 -2.60 -8.87 -0.03
C PHE A 56 -3.69 -9.81 0.48
N LYS A 57 -4.91 -9.71 -0.04
CA LYS A 57 -5.99 -10.64 0.32
C LYS A 57 -5.64 -12.10 0.03
N GLN A 58 -4.92 -12.36 -1.06
CA GLN A 58 -4.48 -13.71 -1.40
C GLN A 58 -3.30 -14.17 -0.52
N ALA A 59 -2.39 -13.26 -0.16
CA ALA A 59 -1.29 -13.53 0.76
C ALA A 59 -1.81 -13.92 2.15
N GLN A 60 -2.83 -13.22 2.66
CA GLN A 60 -3.47 -13.55 3.94
C GLN A 60 -3.98 -14.99 3.95
N LYS A 61 -4.76 -15.38 2.94
CA LYS A 61 -5.26 -16.74 2.81
C LYS A 61 -4.14 -17.78 2.77
N ALA A 62 -3.07 -17.52 2.00
CA ALA A 62 -1.94 -18.44 1.86
C ALA A 62 -1.12 -18.56 3.15
N LEU A 63 -0.95 -17.46 3.88
CA LEU A 63 -0.28 -17.46 5.19
C LEU A 63 -1.11 -18.22 6.22
N GLU A 64 -2.40 -17.93 6.31
CA GLU A 64 -3.33 -18.56 7.27
C GLU A 64 -3.49 -20.07 7.00
N SER A 65 -3.28 -20.52 5.75
CA SER A 65 -3.25 -21.94 5.40
C SER A 65 -1.89 -22.62 5.64
N GLY A 66 -0.83 -21.89 5.98
CA GLY A 66 0.51 -22.44 6.19
C GLY A 66 1.32 -22.69 4.90
N GLU A 67 0.86 -22.22 3.75
CA GLU A 67 1.42 -22.53 2.43
C GLU A 67 2.67 -21.67 2.16
N THR A 68 3.84 -22.15 2.56
CA THR A 68 5.09 -21.37 2.56
C THR A 68 5.50 -20.92 1.15
N HIS A 69 5.58 -21.84 0.18
CA HIS A 69 6.04 -21.51 -1.17
C HIS A 69 5.11 -20.55 -1.90
N TYR A 70 3.80 -20.76 -1.78
CA TYR A 70 2.82 -19.90 -2.42
C TYR A 70 2.80 -18.50 -1.78
N SER A 71 2.89 -18.43 -0.45
CA SER A 71 3.00 -17.16 0.28
C SER A 71 4.24 -16.37 -0.17
N LEU A 72 5.42 -17.01 -0.27
CA LEU A 72 6.64 -16.36 -0.76
C LEU A 72 6.47 -15.80 -2.19
N SER A 73 5.80 -16.54 -3.08
CA SER A 73 5.54 -16.08 -4.45
C SER A 73 4.67 -14.81 -4.47
N ILE A 74 3.58 -14.78 -3.70
CA ILE A 74 2.65 -13.65 -3.66
C ILE A 74 3.33 -12.43 -3.02
N LEU A 75 3.96 -12.62 -1.86
CA LEU A 75 4.68 -11.56 -1.16
C LEU A 75 5.84 -11.02 -2.03
N GLY A 76 6.46 -11.88 -2.84
CA GLY A 76 7.45 -11.45 -3.82
C GLY A 76 6.90 -10.56 -4.93
N ARG A 77 5.68 -10.85 -5.41
CA ARG A 77 4.97 -9.97 -6.34
C ARG A 77 4.59 -8.64 -5.71
N ILE A 78 4.07 -8.65 -4.49
CA ILE A 78 3.77 -7.43 -3.70
C ILE A 78 5.00 -6.53 -3.60
N ARG A 79 6.14 -7.09 -3.17
CA ARG A 79 7.42 -6.37 -3.11
C ARG A 79 7.79 -5.76 -4.47
N THR A 80 7.61 -6.51 -5.55
CA THR A 80 7.96 -6.04 -6.90
C THR A 80 7.06 -4.90 -7.37
N ILE A 81 5.76 -4.96 -7.07
CA ILE A 81 4.83 -3.86 -7.34
C ILE A 81 5.21 -2.61 -6.53
N LEU A 82 5.60 -2.76 -5.25
CA LEU A 82 6.06 -1.63 -4.44
C LEU A 82 7.31 -0.97 -5.04
N LYS A 83 8.26 -1.73 -5.59
CA LYS A 83 9.42 -1.16 -6.31
C LYS A 83 8.99 -0.32 -7.52
N VAL A 84 7.95 -0.75 -8.24
CA VAL A 84 7.39 0.02 -9.36
C VAL A 84 6.74 1.31 -8.84
N CYS A 85 5.99 1.25 -7.74
CA CYS A 85 5.43 2.43 -7.09
C CYS A 85 6.51 3.43 -6.65
N VAL A 86 7.64 2.94 -6.12
CA VAL A 86 8.79 3.79 -5.77
C VAL A 86 9.40 4.44 -7.02
N ALA A 87 9.71 3.64 -8.03
CA ALA A 87 10.39 4.12 -9.25
C ALA A 87 9.54 5.13 -10.04
N GLN A 88 8.21 5.00 -10.03
CA GLN A 88 7.30 5.96 -10.66
C GLN A 88 7.45 7.39 -10.14
N ILE A 89 7.95 7.58 -8.91
CA ILE A 89 8.23 8.91 -8.36
C ILE A 89 9.29 9.64 -9.20
N ASP A 90 10.27 8.93 -9.78
CA ASP A 90 11.30 9.52 -10.64
C ASP A 90 10.68 10.29 -11.82
N ILE A 91 9.56 9.80 -12.36
CA ILE A 91 8.83 10.44 -13.45
C ILE A 91 8.18 11.74 -12.96
N LEU A 92 7.55 11.72 -11.78
CA LEU A 92 6.90 12.91 -11.24
C LEU A 92 7.92 13.98 -10.82
N GLU A 93 9.13 13.57 -10.42
CA GLU A 93 10.23 14.47 -10.08
C GLU A 93 10.80 15.26 -11.27
N THR A 94 10.44 14.92 -12.52
CA THR A 94 10.79 15.73 -13.70
C THR A 94 9.90 16.97 -13.82
N MET A 95 8.77 17.03 -13.11
CA MET A 95 7.90 18.19 -13.07
C MET A 95 8.48 19.26 -12.13
N THR A 96 8.73 20.45 -12.66
CA THR A 96 9.23 21.59 -11.86
C THR A 96 8.12 22.25 -11.04
N PRO A 97 8.47 23.01 -9.98
CA PRO A 97 7.50 23.81 -9.25
C PRO A 97 6.70 24.79 -10.12
N LEU A 98 7.32 25.37 -11.16
CA LEU A 98 6.64 26.29 -12.08
C LEU A 98 5.56 25.57 -12.88
N GLN A 99 5.89 24.41 -13.46
CA GLN A 99 4.96 23.57 -14.20
C GLN A 99 3.79 23.12 -13.34
N PHE A 100 4.06 22.62 -12.12
CA PHE A 100 2.99 22.22 -11.21
C PHE A 100 2.10 23.40 -10.81
N ASN A 101 2.67 24.56 -10.49
CA ASN A 101 1.88 25.72 -10.10
C ASN A 101 1.01 26.27 -11.24
N ALA A 102 1.36 26.00 -12.50
CA ALA A 102 0.60 26.46 -13.66
C ALA A 102 -0.82 25.87 -13.69
N PHE A 103 -0.99 24.60 -13.29
CA PHE A 103 -2.31 23.95 -13.23
C PHE A 103 -2.83 23.68 -11.81
N ARG A 104 -2.04 23.93 -10.76
CA ARG A 104 -2.42 23.62 -9.37
C ARG A 104 -3.77 24.20 -8.94
N SER A 105 -4.14 25.38 -9.43
CA SER A 105 -5.42 26.03 -9.09
C SER A 105 -6.64 25.23 -9.55
N TYR A 106 -6.52 24.45 -10.63
CA TYR A 106 -7.61 23.61 -11.14
C TYR A 106 -7.88 22.39 -10.26
N LEU A 107 -6.89 21.95 -9.47
CA LEU A 107 -7.02 20.77 -8.60
C LEU A 107 -7.94 20.99 -7.39
N SER A 108 -8.30 22.25 -7.09
CA SER A 108 -9.21 22.61 -5.99
C SER A 108 -8.82 21.90 -4.67
N SER A 109 -9.76 21.20 -4.03
CA SER A 109 -9.56 20.41 -2.81
C SER A 109 -9.11 18.96 -3.04
N SER A 110 -8.86 18.56 -4.29
CA SER A 110 -8.46 17.19 -4.62
C SER A 110 -7.10 16.86 -4.02
N SER A 111 -7.01 15.73 -3.33
CA SER A 111 -5.81 15.33 -2.62
C SER A 111 -5.66 13.82 -2.53
N GLY A 112 -4.42 13.32 -2.59
CA GLY A 112 -4.11 11.91 -2.36
C GLY A 112 -4.59 11.37 -1.01
N PHE A 113 -4.93 12.24 -0.06
CA PHE A 113 -5.64 11.84 1.16
C PHE A 113 -6.93 11.09 0.87
N GLN A 114 -7.63 11.46 -0.20
CA GLN A 114 -8.92 10.90 -0.61
C GLN A 114 -8.79 9.55 -1.35
N SER A 115 -7.57 9.02 -1.53
CA SER A 115 -7.38 7.70 -2.15
C SER A 115 -7.90 6.59 -1.22
N ALA A 116 -9.10 6.10 -1.53
CA ALA A 116 -9.72 4.99 -0.80
C ALA A 116 -8.87 3.71 -0.87
N GLN A 117 -8.34 3.39 -2.05
CA GLN A 117 -7.54 2.18 -2.24
C GLN A 117 -6.23 2.25 -1.44
N PHE A 118 -5.57 3.40 -1.38
CA PHE A 118 -4.39 3.56 -0.53
C PHE A 118 -4.71 3.32 0.95
N ARG A 119 -5.87 3.79 1.44
CA ARG A 119 -6.33 3.50 2.82
C ARG A 119 -6.62 2.01 3.03
N MET A 120 -7.17 1.33 2.04
CA MET A 120 -7.35 -0.13 2.09
C MET A 120 -6.01 -0.87 2.14
N VAL A 121 -5.00 -0.44 1.37
CA VAL A 121 -3.63 -0.99 1.42
C VAL A 121 -3.03 -0.80 2.82
N GLU A 122 -3.14 0.40 3.41
CA GLU A 122 -2.65 0.65 4.77
C GLU A 122 -3.37 -0.20 5.83
N ALA A 123 -4.69 -0.37 5.70
CA ALA A 123 -5.47 -1.24 6.58
C ALA A 123 -5.03 -2.71 6.45
N LEU A 124 -4.82 -3.22 5.23
CA LEU A 124 -4.35 -4.58 4.99
C LEU A 124 -2.95 -4.82 5.56
N LEU A 125 -2.07 -3.80 5.48
CA LEU A 125 -0.73 -3.88 6.07
C LEU A 125 -0.76 -3.96 7.60
N GLY A 126 -1.71 -3.29 8.26
CA GLY A 126 -1.83 -3.32 9.72
C GLY A 126 -2.07 -1.96 10.37
N ARG A 127 -2.16 -0.88 9.59
CA ARG A 127 -2.48 0.45 10.13
C ARG A 127 -3.92 0.45 10.67
N ARG A 128 -4.11 0.98 11.87
CA ARG A 128 -5.41 1.11 12.55
C ARG A 128 -5.56 2.53 13.06
N ASP A 129 -6.10 3.40 12.22
CA ASP A 129 -6.35 4.80 12.54
C ASP A 129 -7.71 5.21 11.99
N SER A 130 -8.67 5.38 12.90
CA SER A 130 -10.07 5.68 12.56
C SER A 130 -10.26 7.04 11.91
N LYS A 131 -9.29 7.96 12.05
CA LYS A 131 -9.36 9.30 11.46
C LYS A 131 -9.00 9.30 9.97
N MET A 132 -8.39 8.24 9.46
CA MET A 132 -7.89 8.21 8.07
C MET A 132 -8.98 8.02 7.01
N ALA A 133 -10.15 7.54 7.41
CA ALA A 133 -11.28 7.32 6.52
C ALA A 133 -12.42 8.32 6.78
N SER A 134 -12.30 9.22 7.76
CA SER A 134 -13.40 10.11 8.17
C SER A 134 -13.76 11.15 7.12
N HIS A 135 -12.84 11.46 6.19
CA HIS A 135 -13.07 12.39 5.08
C HIS A 135 -13.55 11.68 3.79
N LEU A 136 -13.71 10.34 3.81
CA LEU A 136 -14.18 9.56 2.66
C LEU A 136 -15.71 9.43 2.70
N PRO A 137 -16.36 9.11 1.56
CA PRO A 137 -17.78 8.78 1.53
C PRO A 137 -18.15 7.69 2.55
N PRO A 138 -19.33 7.75 3.19
CA PRO A 138 -19.68 6.85 4.30
C PRO A 138 -19.59 5.35 3.96
N ASP A 139 -20.00 4.97 2.76
CA ASP A 139 -19.95 3.60 2.25
C ASP A 139 -18.51 3.09 2.11
N VAL A 140 -17.61 3.93 1.60
CA VAL A 140 -16.17 3.63 1.48
C VAL A 140 -15.51 3.57 2.86
N ALA A 141 -15.85 4.50 3.76
CA ALA A 141 -15.34 4.52 5.12
C ALA A 141 -15.76 3.26 5.89
N GLU A 142 -16.99 2.77 5.70
CA GLU A 142 -17.46 1.52 6.27
C GLU A 142 -16.72 0.30 5.73
N GLN A 143 -16.42 0.25 4.43
CA GLN A 143 -15.59 -0.81 3.85
C GLN A 143 -14.19 -0.85 4.48
N ILE A 144 -13.54 0.30 4.63
CA ILE A 144 -12.22 0.39 5.27
C ILE A 144 -12.32 -0.04 6.75
N LYS A 145 -13.35 0.41 7.47
CA LYS A 145 -13.60 0.00 8.86
C LYS A 145 -13.79 -1.52 8.97
N ALA A 146 -14.49 -2.14 8.03
CA ALA A 146 -14.66 -3.59 7.98
C ALA A 146 -13.31 -4.32 7.78
N LEU A 147 -12.43 -3.79 6.92
CA LEU A 147 -11.07 -4.34 6.74
C LEU A 147 -10.24 -4.23 8.02
N THR A 148 -10.33 -3.12 8.75
CA THR A 148 -9.55 -2.94 10.00
C THR A 148 -9.94 -3.93 11.10
N LYS A 149 -11.14 -4.51 11.04
CA LYS A 149 -11.59 -5.54 12.01
C LYS A 149 -11.10 -6.95 11.67
N GLN A 150 -10.55 -7.14 10.47
CA GLN A 150 -10.00 -8.42 10.03
C GLN A 150 -8.51 -8.48 10.34
N ASN A 151 -7.93 -9.67 10.17
CA ASN A 151 -6.49 -9.83 10.19
C ASN A 151 -5.83 -8.84 9.21
N SER A 152 -4.71 -8.27 9.62
CA SER A 152 -3.74 -7.69 8.70
C SER A 152 -2.81 -8.76 8.14
N ILE A 153 -1.91 -8.40 7.22
CA ILE A 153 -0.81 -9.26 6.81
C ILE A 153 0.06 -9.69 8.00
N TRP A 154 0.26 -8.80 8.97
CA TRP A 154 0.99 -9.15 10.18
C TRP A 154 0.25 -10.19 11.00
N ASP A 155 -1.07 -10.01 11.21
CA ASP A 155 -1.88 -10.98 11.94
C ASP A 155 -1.90 -12.35 11.24
N SER A 156 -2.08 -12.38 9.92
CA SER A 156 -2.01 -13.61 9.13
C SER A 156 -0.62 -14.27 9.21
N THR A 157 0.45 -13.47 9.37
CA THR A 157 1.80 -13.99 9.60
C THR A 157 1.93 -14.64 10.98
N LEU A 158 1.34 -14.07 12.02
CA LEU A 158 1.32 -14.68 13.35
C LEU A 158 0.56 -16.02 13.36
N GLU A 159 -0.53 -16.12 12.59
CA GLU A 159 -1.22 -17.39 12.36
C GLU A 159 -0.35 -18.38 11.57
N PHE A 160 0.34 -17.91 10.52
CA PHE A 160 1.30 -18.71 9.76
C PHE A 160 2.39 -19.31 10.67
N LEU A 161 2.98 -18.52 11.57
CA LEU A 161 3.97 -19.01 12.55
C LEU A 161 3.40 -20.16 13.39
N THR A 162 2.14 -20.01 13.84
CA THR A 162 1.43 -21.05 14.61
C THR A 162 1.21 -22.31 13.78
N LYS A 163 0.81 -22.19 12.50
CA LYS A 163 0.67 -23.31 11.57
C LYS A 163 1.99 -24.04 11.30
N ARG A 164 3.11 -23.32 11.39
CA ARG A 164 4.47 -23.86 11.26
C ARG A 164 5.02 -24.46 12.56
N GLY A 165 4.22 -24.50 13.63
CA GLY A 165 4.57 -25.13 14.91
C GLY A 165 5.24 -24.20 15.92
N HIS A 166 5.33 -22.91 15.63
CA HIS A 166 5.89 -21.91 16.55
C HIS A 166 4.83 -21.41 17.53
N GLN A 167 5.18 -21.28 18.81
CA GLN A 167 4.22 -20.94 19.87
C GLN A 167 4.02 -19.42 20.01
N VAL A 168 3.16 -18.84 19.18
CA VAL A 168 2.75 -17.43 19.33
C VAL A 168 1.77 -17.29 20.52
N PRO A 169 1.93 -16.27 21.40
CA PRO A 169 1.04 -16.09 22.55
C PRO A 169 -0.43 -15.92 22.14
N SER A 170 -1.33 -16.65 22.80
CA SER A 170 -2.76 -16.67 22.45
C SER A 170 -3.44 -15.33 22.70
N GLU A 171 -2.97 -14.55 23.67
CA GLU A 171 -3.43 -13.18 23.93
C GLU A 171 -3.15 -12.23 22.75
N ILE A 172 -2.11 -12.50 21.96
CA ILE A 172 -1.76 -11.73 20.77
C ILE A 172 -2.58 -12.20 19.56
N LEU A 173 -2.74 -13.51 19.40
CA LEU A 173 -3.57 -14.08 18.32
C LEU A 173 -5.03 -13.62 18.45
N ASN A 174 -5.58 -13.61 19.66
CA ASN A 174 -6.99 -13.31 19.93
C ASN A 174 -7.28 -11.83 20.27
N ARG A 175 -6.29 -10.93 20.11
CA ARG A 175 -6.46 -9.49 20.36
C ARG A 175 -7.56 -8.89 19.47
N ASP A 176 -8.11 -7.75 19.89
CA ASP A 176 -8.98 -6.95 19.02
C ASP A 176 -8.19 -6.43 17.81
N LYS A 177 -8.49 -6.98 16.63
CA LYS A 177 -7.80 -6.63 15.37
C LYS A 177 -8.06 -5.20 14.92
N SER A 178 -9.11 -4.54 15.42
CA SER A 178 -9.37 -3.13 15.15
C SER A 178 -8.41 -2.17 15.85
N THR A 179 -7.64 -2.67 16.82
CA THR A 179 -6.59 -1.92 17.52
C THR A 179 -5.23 -2.09 16.84
N ALA A 180 -4.43 -1.03 16.83
CA ALA A 180 -3.08 -1.07 16.27
C ALA A 180 -2.24 -2.10 17.02
N TYR A 181 -1.48 -2.91 16.26
CA TYR A 181 -0.53 -3.85 16.85
C TYR A 181 0.61 -3.09 17.52
N LEU A 182 1.02 -3.54 18.71
CA LEU A 182 2.18 -3.05 19.42
C LEU A 182 3.21 -4.18 19.52
N ALA A 183 4.49 -3.83 19.36
CA ALA A 183 5.60 -4.76 19.51
C ALA A 183 5.51 -5.51 20.84
N ASN A 184 5.88 -6.78 20.83
CA ASN A 184 5.72 -7.68 21.96
C ASN A 184 6.93 -8.59 22.13
N GLU A 185 7.60 -8.50 23.28
CA GLU A 185 8.83 -9.25 23.57
C GLU A 185 8.65 -10.77 23.44
N LYS A 186 7.49 -11.32 23.80
CA LYS A 186 7.23 -12.76 23.65
C LYS A 186 7.13 -13.16 22.18
N VAL A 187 6.56 -12.31 21.32
CA VAL A 187 6.53 -12.54 19.87
C VAL A 187 7.95 -12.44 19.29
N GLN A 188 8.76 -11.49 19.78
CA GLN A 188 10.16 -11.36 19.40
C GLN A 188 10.98 -12.61 19.76
N ASP A 189 10.76 -13.21 20.93
CA ASP A 189 11.41 -14.46 21.33
C ASP A 189 11.08 -15.61 20.38
N VAL A 190 9.82 -15.67 19.90
CA VAL A 190 9.41 -16.64 18.88
C VAL A 190 10.12 -16.37 17.57
N LEU A 191 10.17 -15.12 17.11
CA LEU A 191 10.84 -14.74 15.87
C LEU A 191 12.34 -15.03 15.91
N LEU A 192 13.02 -14.80 17.03
CA LEU A 192 14.44 -15.15 17.19
C LEU A 192 14.67 -16.66 16.99
N LYS A 193 13.83 -17.50 17.62
CA LYS A 193 13.88 -18.95 17.42
C LYS A 193 13.62 -19.35 15.97
N VAL A 194 12.65 -18.71 15.31
CA VAL A 194 12.35 -18.92 13.88
C VAL A 194 13.61 -18.68 13.03
N HIS A 195 14.28 -17.54 13.23
CA HIS A 195 15.48 -17.20 12.45
C HIS A 195 16.67 -18.13 12.73
N GLN A 196 16.75 -18.72 13.93
CA GLN A 196 17.83 -19.64 14.30
C GLN A 196 17.59 -21.08 13.82
N SER A 197 16.33 -21.53 13.70
CA SER A 197 16.00 -22.96 13.56
C SER A 197 15.08 -23.31 12.40
N ASP A 198 14.42 -22.35 11.77
CA ASP A 198 13.47 -22.57 10.67
C ASP A 198 13.71 -21.59 9.51
N PRO A 199 14.71 -21.86 8.64
CA PRO A 199 15.07 -20.98 7.53
C PRO A 199 13.91 -20.69 6.57
N GLN A 200 12.99 -21.65 6.36
CA GLN A 200 11.86 -21.47 5.44
C GLN A 200 10.86 -20.45 5.98
N THR A 201 10.52 -20.55 7.26
CA THR A 201 9.65 -19.57 7.93
C THR A 201 10.36 -18.22 8.06
N ALA A 202 11.66 -18.21 8.34
CA ALA A 202 12.47 -16.98 8.36
C ALA A 202 12.45 -16.23 7.02
N MET A 203 12.43 -16.94 5.87
CA MET A 203 12.30 -16.28 4.56
C MET A 203 10.98 -15.50 4.39
N ILE A 204 9.88 -15.94 5.02
CA ILE A 204 8.63 -15.17 5.04
C ILE A 204 8.83 -13.89 5.86
N CYS A 205 9.47 -13.99 7.02
CA CYS A 205 9.79 -12.83 7.86
C CYS A 205 10.66 -11.81 7.09
N GLU A 206 11.73 -12.25 6.43
CA GLU A 206 12.56 -11.36 5.61
C GLU A 206 11.78 -10.72 4.47
N ARG A 207 10.85 -11.45 3.86
CA ARG A 207 10.01 -10.88 2.81
C ARG A 207 9.06 -9.80 3.31
N LEU A 208 8.62 -9.88 4.57
CA LEU A 208 7.82 -8.83 5.19
C LEU A 208 8.67 -7.59 5.51
N VAL A 209 9.91 -7.79 5.95
CA VAL A 209 10.87 -6.68 6.09
C VAL A 209 11.09 -5.97 4.75
N ASP A 210 11.35 -6.71 3.67
CA ASP A 210 11.46 -6.17 2.30
C ASP A 210 10.23 -5.30 1.90
N ILE A 211 9.03 -5.72 2.29
CA ILE A 211 7.77 -5.02 1.98
C ILE A 211 7.65 -3.74 2.81
N ASP A 212 7.98 -3.80 4.10
CA ASP A 212 7.95 -2.65 4.99
C ASP A 212 8.98 -1.59 4.57
N GLU A 213 10.21 -2.02 4.23
CA GLU A 213 11.24 -1.16 3.65
C GLU A 213 10.75 -0.45 2.38
N GLY A 214 10.16 -1.20 1.44
CA GLY A 214 9.62 -0.61 0.21
C GLY A 214 8.50 0.40 0.47
N MET A 215 7.66 0.18 1.49
CA MET A 215 6.64 1.15 1.89
C MET A 215 7.26 2.41 2.53
N GLN A 216 8.28 2.26 3.38
CA GLN A 216 8.99 3.41 3.97
C GLN A 216 9.74 4.20 2.89
N GLU A 217 10.38 3.53 1.94
CA GLU A 217 11.04 4.15 0.80
C GLU A 217 10.04 4.95 -0.04
N TRP A 218 8.89 4.37 -0.38
CA TRP A 218 7.84 5.06 -1.11
C TRP A 218 7.34 6.31 -0.36
N ARG A 219 7.07 6.20 0.96
CA ARG A 219 6.65 7.34 1.78
C ARG A 219 7.71 8.43 1.80
N TYR A 220 8.98 8.06 1.96
CA TYR A 220 10.09 9.02 1.99
C TYR A 220 10.22 9.74 0.65
N ARG A 221 10.27 8.99 -0.45
CA ARG A 221 10.34 9.53 -1.80
C ARG A 221 9.13 10.44 -2.09
N HIS A 222 7.93 10.05 -1.65
CA HIS A 222 6.73 10.87 -1.78
C HIS A 222 6.84 12.19 -1.00
N VAL A 223 7.31 12.16 0.26
CA VAL A 223 7.58 13.36 1.05
C VAL A 223 8.55 14.29 0.33
N LYS A 224 9.69 13.77 -0.14
CA LYS A 224 10.71 14.59 -0.83
C LYS A 224 10.20 15.14 -2.15
N MET A 225 9.42 14.37 -2.91
CA MET A 225 8.77 14.80 -4.14
C MET A 225 7.78 15.95 -3.87
N VAL A 226 6.96 15.85 -2.82
CA VAL A 226 6.06 16.95 -2.43
C VAL A 226 6.86 18.17 -1.99
N GLU A 227 7.87 17.99 -1.14
CA GLU A 227 8.71 19.09 -0.64
C GLU A 227 9.42 19.84 -1.77
N ARG A 228 10.00 19.14 -2.76
CA ARG A 228 10.64 19.81 -3.91
C ARG A 228 9.64 20.52 -4.83
N THR A 229 8.40 20.05 -4.89
CA THR A 229 7.36 20.60 -5.79
C THR A 229 6.64 21.81 -5.19
N ILE A 230 6.27 21.74 -3.91
CA ILE A 230 5.46 22.79 -3.25
C ILE A 230 6.13 23.43 -2.02
N GLY A 231 7.33 23.00 -1.63
CA GLY A 231 7.97 23.43 -0.38
C GLY A 231 7.14 23.04 0.84
N LYS A 232 7.07 23.95 1.82
CA LYS A 232 6.26 23.81 3.05
C LYS A 232 4.83 24.34 2.92
N LYS A 233 4.34 24.53 1.69
CA LYS A 233 2.96 24.98 1.48
C LYS A 233 1.98 23.93 2.00
N MET A 234 0.85 24.41 2.52
CA MET A 234 -0.28 23.57 2.89
C MET A 234 -0.74 22.71 1.70
N GLY A 235 -1.12 21.46 1.97
CA GLY A 235 -1.64 20.56 0.94
C GLY A 235 -3.02 21.00 0.45
N THR A 236 -3.37 20.64 -0.79
CA THR A 236 -4.71 20.91 -1.37
C THR A 236 -5.85 20.28 -0.57
N GLY A 237 -5.58 19.18 0.15
CA GLY A 237 -6.52 18.53 1.06
C GLY A 237 -6.57 19.11 2.48
N GLY A 238 -5.96 20.27 2.75
CA GLY A 238 -6.03 20.94 4.05
C GLY A 238 -5.11 20.40 5.15
N SER A 239 -4.23 19.44 4.83
CA SER A 239 -3.17 18.99 5.76
C SER A 239 -2.01 19.98 5.80
N SER A 240 -1.16 19.89 6.84
CA SER A 240 0.09 20.64 6.95
C SER A 240 1.14 20.30 5.86
N GLY A 241 0.78 19.49 4.85
CA GLY A 241 1.62 19.16 3.72
C GLY A 241 2.76 18.24 4.12
N VAL A 242 3.99 18.69 3.92
CA VAL A 242 5.22 17.93 4.21
C VAL A 242 5.28 17.47 5.66
N ASP A 243 4.82 18.27 6.62
CA ASP A 243 4.89 17.91 8.05
C ASP A 243 4.00 16.71 8.38
N TYR A 244 2.76 16.68 7.84
CA TYR A 244 1.89 15.52 8.00
C TYR A 244 2.52 14.28 7.36
N LEU A 245 2.98 14.39 6.12
CA LEU A 245 3.54 13.24 5.39
C LEU A 245 4.77 12.69 6.12
N SER A 246 5.63 13.58 6.62
CA SER A 246 6.82 13.21 7.40
C SER A 246 6.47 12.48 8.70
N SER A 247 5.33 12.81 9.33
CA SER A 247 4.85 12.12 10.53
C SER A 247 4.51 10.64 10.30
N THR A 248 4.42 10.20 9.04
CA THR A 248 4.16 8.80 8.67
C THR A 248 5.43 7.98 8.45
N LEU A 249 6.60 8.65 8.40
CA LEU A 249 7.90 8.00 8.27
C LEU A 249 8.35 7.39 9.61
N PHE A 250 9.24 6.41 9.53
CA PHE A 250 9.87 5.76 10.68
C PHE A 250 8.86 5.09 11.64
N LYS A 251 7.71 4.69 11.09
CA LYS A 251 6.68 3.91 11.78
C LYS A 251 6.57 2.56 11.06
N PRO A 252 7.43 1.58 11.41
CA PRO A 252 7.41 0.28 10.76
C PRO A 252 6.07 -0.41 11.02
N VAL A 253 5.54 -1.09 10.01
CA VAL A 253 4.29 -1.85 10.13
C VAL A 253 4.54 -3.12 10.95
N PHE A 254 5.70 -3.76 10.74
CA PHE A 254 6.07 -5.02 11.38
C PHE A 254 7.14 -4.81 12.45
N ALA A 255 6.80 -4.05 13.49
CA ALA A 255 7.76 -3.57 14.49
C ALA A 255 8.66 -4.68 15.09
N ASP A 256 8.11 -5.84 15.44
CA ASP A 256 8.91 -6.92 16.04
C ASP A 256 10.01 -7.46 15.13
N LEU A 257 9.80 -7.49 13.81
CA LEU A 257 10.82 -7.93 12.86
C LEU A 257 12.04 -6.99 12.83
N TRP A 258 11.83 -5.71 13.15
CA TRP A 258 12.90 -4.73 13.29
C TRP A 258 13.57 -4.82 14.65
N GLU A 259 12.80 -4.94 15.74
CA GLU A 259 13.32 -5.00 17.11
C GLU A 259 14.29 -6.18 17.33
N ILE A 260 13.96 -7.35 16.77
CA ILE A 260 14.82 -8.55 16.91
C ILE A 260 16.21 -8.38 16.28
N ARG A 261 16.42 -7.41 15.38
CA ARG A 261 17.72 -7.18 14.73
C ARG A 261 18.82 -6.83 15.75
N SER A 262 18.44 -6.25 16.89
CA SER A 262 19.34 -5.91 17.99
C SER A 262 19.58 -7.05 18.98
N ARG A 263 18.95 -8.21 18.77
CA ARG A 263 18.87 -9.31 19.74
C ARG A 263 19.50 -10.64 19.26
N PHE A 264 20.16 -10.63 18.10
CA PHE A 264 20.89 -11.79 17.56
C PHE A 264 22.21 -12.05 18.29
#